data_AF-F3BYP3-F1
#
_entry.id   AF-F3BYP3-F1
#
_cell.length_a   1.000
_cell.length_b   1.000
_cell.length_c   1.000
_cell.angle_alpha   90.00
_cell.angle_beta   90.00
_cell.angle_gamma   90.00
#
_symmetry.space_group_name_H-M   'P 1'
#
loop_
_entity.id
_entity.type
_entity.pdbx_description
1 polymer ?
#
loop_
_entity_poly.entity_id
_entity_poly.type
_entity_poly.pdbx_seq_one_letter_code
_entity_poly.pdbx_strand_id
1 'polypeptide(L)' 'MAALRLLLGIDYGTKQIGVAVGQAITGQARELCTLKAQNGVPDWDKVQALINEWKPDAIVVGLPLN' A
#
# COMPACT_ATOMS: atom_id res chain seq x y z
N MET A 1 11.08 -10.60 -17.38
CA MET A 1 10.25 -9.74 -16.50
C MET A 1 11.01 -8.45 -16.25
N ALA A 2 10.32 -7.29 -16.26
CA ALA A 2 10.95 -6.05 -15.81
C ALA A 2 11.23 -6.14 -14.30
N ALA A 3 12.37 -5.60 -13.86
CA ALA A 3 12.69 -5.57 -12.43
C ALA A 3 11.72 -4.63 -11.70
N LEU A 4 11.16 -5.09 -10.58
CA LEU A 4 10.36 -4.26 -9.68
C LEU A 4 11.20 -3.08 -9.20
N ARG A 5 10.65 -1.86 -9.26
CA ARG A 5 11.29 -0.63 -8.78
C ARG A 5 10.49 -0.08 -7.62
N LEU A 6 9.21 0.22 -7.85
CA LEU A 6 8.34 0.84 -6.87
C LEU A 6 7.25 -0.13 -6.42
N LEU A 7 7.05 -0.25 -5.11
CA LEU A 7 6.01 -1.08 -4.52
C LEU A 7 5.14 -0.24 -3.59
N LEU A 8 3.85 -0.54 -3.57
CA LEU A 8 2.93 -0.01 -2.58
C LEU A 8 2.64 -1.09 -1.53
N GLY A 9 2.96 -0.82 -0.27
CA GLY A 9 2.68 -1.70 0.85
C GLY A 9 1.37 -1.31 1.53
N ILE A 10 0.48 -2.27 1.76
CA ILE A 10 -0.81 -2.12 2.41
C ILE A 10 -0.84 -3.01 3.65
N ASP A 11 -0.92 -2.38 4.83
CA ASP A 11 -1.15 -3.07 6.10
C ASP A 11 -2.65 -3.07 6.40
N TYR A 12 -3.30 -4.22 6.21
CA TYR A 12 -4.74 -4.34 6.36
C TYR A 12 -5.18 -4.26 7.83
N GLY A 13 -6.22 -3.47 8.09
CA GLY A 13 -6.88 -3.43 9.37
C GLY A 13 -8.34 -3.02 9.25
N THR A 14 -9.16 -3.47 10.21
CA THR A 14 -10.62 -3.29 10.15
C THR A 14 -11.07 -1.84 10.37
N LYS A 15 -10.22 -1.02 11.00
CA LYS A 15 -10.47 0.40 11.31
C LYS A 15 -9.48 1.35 10.64
N GLN A 16 -8.24 0.90 10.48
CA GLN A 16 -7.13 1.69 9.93
C GLN A 16 -6.33 0.78 9.02
N ILE A 17 -5.96 1.29 7.85
CA ILE A 17 -5.12 0.61 6.87
C ILE A 17 -3.88 1.47 6.67
N GLY A 18 -2.71 0.94 6.99
CA GLY A 18 -1.45 1.61 6.76
C GLY A 18 -1.05 1.51 5.28
N VAL A 19 -0.52 2.61 4.72
CA VAL A 19 0.03 2.63 3.37
C VAL A 19 1.47 3.11 3.41
N ALA A 20 2.37 2.36 2.77
CA ALA A 20 3.77 2.70 2.60
C ALA A 20 4.20 2.56 1.14
N VAL A 21 5.31 3.21 0.78
CA VAL A 21 5.96 3.05 -0.52
C VAL A 21 7.37 2.51 -0.32
N GLY A 22 7.75 1.51 -1.12
CA GLY A 22 9.08 0.91 -1.12
C GLY A 22 9.79 1.09 -2.46
N GLN A 23 11.10 1.31 -2.42
CA GLN A 23 11.96 1.36 -3.60
C GLN A 23 12.96 0.19 -3.55
N ALA A 24 12.81 -0.76 -4.48
CA ALA A 24 13.59 -1.99 -4.49
C ALA A 24 15.09 -1.75 -4.72
N ILE A 25 15.45 -0.69 -5.45
CA ILE A 25 16.86 -0.36 -5.74
C ILE A 25 17.61 0.05 -4.46
N THR A 26 16.97 0.83 -3.59
CA THR A 26 17.58 1.32 -2.34
C THR A 26 17.29 0.41 -1.15
N GLY A 27 16.32 -0.50 -1.28
CA GLY A 27 15.85 -1.35 -0.18
C GLY A 27 15.18 -0.55 0.94
N GLN A 28 14.75 0.68 0.68
CA GLN A 28 14.13 1.56 1.66
C GLN A 28 12.62 1.64 1.44
N ALA A 29 11.89 1.86 2.53
CA ALA A 29 10.47 2.17 2.50
C ALA A 29 10.17 3.35 3.43
N ARG A 30 9.08 4.06 3.15
CA ARG A 30 8.55 5.11 4.02
C ARG A 30 7.03 5.05 4.04
N GLU A 31 6.45 5.52 5.13
CA GLU A 31 5.01 5.72 5.24
C GLU A 31 4.51 6.77 4.25
N LEU A 32 3.28 6.58 3.76
CA LEU A 32 2.55 7.56 2.96
C LEU A 32 1.38 8.15 3.76
N CYS A 33 0.48 7.28 4.24
CA CYS A 33 -0.70 7.69 4.97
C CYS A 33 -1.37 6.50 5.67
N THR A 34 -2.36 6.81 6.51
CA THR A 34 -3.32 5.84 7.04
C THR A 34 -4.70 6.12 6.45
N LEU A 35 -5.31 5.09 5.85
CA LEU A 35 -6.68 5.14 5.39
C LEU A 35 -7.61 4.69 6.53
N LYS A 36 -8.68 5.45 6.79
CA LYS A 36 -9.76 4.97 7.65
C LYS A 36 -10.51 3.86 6.91
N ALA A 37 -10.82 2.79 7.62
CA ALA A 37 -11.61 1.68 7.13
C ALA A 37 -12.87 1.51 7.97
N GLN A 38 -13.94 1.04 7.34
CA GLN A 38 -15.16 0.60 8.01
C GLN A 38 -15.29 -0.89 7.79
N ASN A 39 -15.09 -1.69 8.84
CA ASN A 39 -15.07 -3.16 8.77
C ASN A 39 -14.11 -3.69 7.69
N GLY A 40 -12.91 -3.09 7.59
CA GLY A 40 -11.88 -3.48 6.63
C GLY A 40 -12.04 -2.89 5.23
N VAL A 41 -13.12 -2.13 4.98
CA VAL A 41 -13.35 -1.47 3.69
C VAL A 41 -12.82 -0.03 3.74
N PRO A 42 -11.73 0.30 3.01
CA PRO A 42 -11.29 1.68 2.86
C PRO A 42 -12.18 2.46 1.90
N ASP A 43 -11.94 3.77 1.84
CA ASP A 43 -12.36 4.60 0.72
C ASP A 43 -11.54 4.23 -0.53
N TRP A 44 -12.20 3.59 -1.51
CA TRP A 44 -11.55 3.10 -2.73
C TRP A 44 -11.07 4.21 -3.65
N ASP A 45 -11.67 5.40 -3.62
CA ASP A 45 -11.21 6.52 -4.44
C ASP A 45 -9.83 7.00 -3.98
N LYS A 46 -9.57 6.95 -2.67
CA LYS A 46 -8.24 7.24 -2.11
C LYS A 46 -7.22 6.18 -2.47
N VAL A 47 -7.60 4.90 -2.45
CA VAL A 47 -6.73 3.80 -2.90
C VAL A 47 -6.38 3.99 -4.38
N GLN A 48 -7.37 4.29 -5.23
CA GLN A 48 -7.16 4.55 -6.65
C GLN A 48 -6.26 5.76 -6.88
N ALA A 49 -6.43 6.85 -6.11
CA ALA A 49 -5.57 8.02 -6.18
C ALA A 49 -4.11 7.67 -5.87
N LEU A 50 -3.87 6.88 -4.81
CA LEU A 50 -2.52 6.42 -4.45
C LEU A 50 -1.89 5.57 -5.56
N ILE A 51 -2.65 4.63 -6.16
CA ILE A 51 -2.16 3.81 -7.27
C ILE A 51 -1.82 4.68 -8.49
N ASN A 52 -2.67 5.66 -8.82
CA ASN A 52 -2.46 6.55 -9.96
C ASN A 52 -1.29 7.52 -9.76
N GLU A 53 -1.09 8.00 -8.53
CA GLU A 53 -0.01 8.89 -8.14
C GLU A 53 1.34 8.15 -8.18
N TRP A 54 1.42 7.01 -7.50
CA TRP A 54 2.68 6.29 -7.28
C TRP A 54 3.05 5.32 -8.40
N LYS A 55 2.06 4.86 -9.19
CA LYS A 55 2.23 3.91 -10.30
C LYS A 55 3.15 2.73 -9.93
N PRO A 56 2.84 2.01 -8.83
CA PRO A 56 3.72 0.93 -8.37
C PRO A 56 3.75 -0.22 -9.38
N ASP A 57 4.89 -0.92 -9.46
CA ASP A 57 5.04 -2.14 -10.25
C ASP A 57 4.30 -3.32 -9.60
N ALA A 58 4.14 -3.28 -8.27
CA ALA A 58 3.43 -4.29 -7.49
C ALA A 58 2.82 -3.69 -6.22
N ILE A 59 1.76 -4.33 -5.74
CA ILE A 59 1.14 -4.03 -4.45
C ILE A 59 1.35 -5.23 -3.53
N VAL A 60 1.79 -4.98 -2.31
CA VAL A 60 1.99 -5.98 -1.26
C VAL A 60 0.95 -5.74 -0.18
N VAL A 61 0.15 -6.75 0.15
CA VAL A 61 -0.89 -6.66 1.17
C VAL A 61 -0.55 -7.60 2.32
N GLY A 62 -0.55 -7.08 3.56
CA GLY A 62 -0.37 -7.87 4.76
C GLY A 62 -1.53 -8.85 4.95
N LEU A 63 -1.21 -10.15 5.09
CA LEU A 63 -2.17 -11.20 5.38
C LEU A 63 -2.15 -11.50 6.90
N PRO A 64 -3.21 -11.17 7.66
CA PRO A 64 -3.32 -11.60 9.05
C PRO A 64 -3.57 -13.11 9.12
N LEU A 65 -2.83 -13.82 9.98
CA LEU A 65 -2.87 -15.29 10.08
C LEU A 65 -3.39 -15.83 11.42
N ASN A 66 -3.89 -14.96 12.31
CA ASN A 66 -4.35 -15.33 13.66
C ASN A 66 -5.80 -14.92 13.90
#